data_AF-A0A6D0IAG2-F1
#
_entry.id   AF-A0A6D0IAG2-F1
#
_cell.length_a   1.000
_cell.length_b   1.000
_cell.length_c   1.000
_cell.angle_alpha   90.00
_cell.angle_beta   90.00
_cell.angle_gamma   90.00
#
_symmetry.space_group_name_H-M   'P 1'
#
loop_
_entity.id
_entity.type
_entity.pdbx_description
1 polymer ?
#
loop_
_entity_poly.entity_id
_entity_poly.type
_entity_poly.pdbx_seq_one_letter_code
_entity_poly.pdbx_strand_id
1 'polypeptide(L)' 'MQNNEQTEYKTVRGLTRGLMLLNMLNKLDGGASVGLLAELSGLHRTTVRRLLETLQEEGYVR' A
#
# COMPACT_ATOMS: atom_id res chain seq x y z
N MET A 1 27.58 10.03 30.67
CA MET A 1 27.47 9.32 29.38
C MET A 1 26.04 9.50 28.91
N GLN A 2 25.82 10.34 27.88
CA GLN A 2 24.47 10.62 27.40
C GLN A 2 23.99 9.42 26.57
N ASN A 3 22.91 8.79 27.02
CA ASN A 3 22.20 7.75 26.27
C ASN A 3 21.59 8.40 25.03
N ASN A 4 22.27 8.28 23.90
CA ASN A 4 21.73 8.62 22.60
C ASN A 4 20.91 7.41 22.13
N GLU A 5 19.73 7.21 22.73
CA GLU A 5 18.74 6.27 22.20
C GLU A 5 18.31 6.81 20.84
N GLN A 6 18.98 6.35 19.78
CA GLN A 6 18.55 6.56 18.41
C GLN A 6 17.11 6.08 18.32
N THR A 7 16.18 7.02 18.28
CA THR A 7 14.76 6.70 18.14
C THR A 7 14.57 6.18 16.72
N GLU A 8 14.65 4.87 16.56
CA GLU A 8 14.45 4.23 15.26
C GLU A 8 12.97 4.37 14.89
N TYR A 9 12.69 5.15 13.85
CA TYR A 9 11.32 5.35 13.38
C TYR A 9 10.78 4.03 12.83
N LYS A 10 9.67 3.56 13.41
CA LYS A 10 8.99 2.35 12.95
C LYS A 10 8.48 2.54 11.52
N THR A 11 8.66 1.50 10.70
CA THR A 11 8.11 1.48 9.33
C THR A 11 6.60 1.65 9.34
N VAL A 12 6.09 2.59 8.53
CA VAL A 12 4.65 2.85 8.41
C VAL A 12 4.03 1.81 7.47
N ARG A 13 3.49 0.75 8.04
CA ARG A 13 2.91 -0.38 7.29
C ARG A 13 1.83 0.02 6.28
N GLY A 14 1.06 1.08 6.57
CA GLY A 14 0.05 1.61 5.66
C GLY A 14 0.66 2.14 4.36
N LEU A 15 1.69 2.97 4.49
CA LEU A 15 2.44 3.53 3.36
C LEU A 15 3.12 2.42 2.54
N THR A 16 3.81 1.49 3.21
CA THR A 16 4.46 0.36 2.52
C THR A 16 3.46 -0.45 1.67
N ARG A 17 2.26 -0.72 2.20
CA ARG A 17 1.22 -1.46 1.48
C ARG A 17 0.59 -0.65 0.33
N GLY A 18 0.37 0.64 0.52
CA GLY A 18 -0.13 1.53 -0.53
C GLY A 18 0.83 1.62 -1.71
N LEU A 19 2.13 1.84 -1.44
CA LEU A 19 3.18 1.87 -2.46
C LEU A 19 3.31 0.54 -3.20
N MET A 20 3.19 -0.58 -2.48
CA MET A 20 3.19 -1.91 -3.08
C MET A 20 2.03 -2.08 -4.08
N LEU A 21 0.81 -1.65 -3.73
CA LEU A 21 -0.35 -1.72 -4.62
C LEU A 21 -0.18 -0.85 -5.87
N LEU A 22 0.34 0.38 -5.73
CA LEU A 22 0.64 1.24 -6.89
C LEU A 22 1.65 0.58 -7.83
N ASN A 23 2.71 0.00 -7.29
CA ASN A 23 3.70 -0.72 -8.10
C ASN A 23 3.09 -1.92 -8.82
N MET A 24 2.14 -2.63 -8.20
CA MET A 24 1.44 -3.74 -8.84
C MET A 24 0.51 -3.27 -9.96
N LEU A 25 -0.24 -2.18 -9.73
CA LEU A 25 -1.09 -1.57 -10.76
C LEU A 25 -0.27 -1.15 -11.98
N ASN A 26 0.90 -0.54 -11.77
CA ASN A 26 1.81 -0.16 -12.85
C ASN A 26 2.35 -1.37 -13.66
N LYS A 27 2.41 -2.56 -13.06
CA LYS A 27 2.83 -3.80 -13.74
C LYS A 27 1.70 -4.50 -14.50
N LEU A 28 0.45 -4.17 -14.19
CA LEU A 28 -0.76 -4.76 -14.76
C LEU A 28 -1.39 -3.83 -15.81
N ASP A 29 -0.56 -3.08 -16.54
CA ASP A 29 -0.99 -2.10 -17.55
C ASP A 29 -2.03 -1.06 -17.04
N GLY A 30 -1.95 -0.72 -15.75
CA GLY A 30 -2.76 0.34 -15.14
C GLY A 30 -4.15 -0.09 -14.68
N GLY A 31 -4.51 -1.38 -14.76
CA GLY A 31 -5.83 -1.87 -14.34
C GLY A 31 -5.78 -3.24 -13.68
N ALA A 32 -6.42 -3.38 -12.53
CA ALA A 32 -6.59 -4.67 -11.86
C ALA A 32 -7.85 -4.71 -11.00
N SER A 33 -8.50 -5.87 -10.93
CA SER A 33 -9.63 -6.06 -10.02
C SER A 33 -9.15 -6.15 -8.57
N VAL A 34 -9.99 -5.74 -7.62
CA VAL A 34 -9.70 -5.88 -6.18
C VAL A 34 -9.39 -7.34 -5.79
N GLY A 35 -10.03 -8.31 -6.46
CA GLY A 35 -9.78 -9.73 -6.23
C GLY A 35 -8.37 -10.15 -6.65
N LEU A 36 -7.96 -9.77 -7.88
CA LEU A 36 -6.63 -10.07 -8.39
C LEU A 36 -5.53 -9.39 -7.56
N LEU A 37 -5.74 -8.13 -7.18
CA LEU A 37 -4.80 -7.41 -6.32
C LEU A 37 -4.66 -8.09 -4.95
N ALA A 38 -5.77 -8.52 -4.33
CA ALA A 38 -5.73 -9.23 -3.05
C ALA A 38 -4.97 -10.56 -3.12
N GLU A 39 -5.18 -11.32 -4.20
CA GLU A 39 -4.48 -12.58 -4.45
C GLU A 39 -2.97 -12.35 -4.63
N LEU A 40 -2.58 -11.44 -5.53
CA LEU A 40 -1.18 -11.16 -5.83
C LEU A 40 -0.46 -10.46 -4.67
N SER A 41 -1.17 -9.65 -3.88
CA SER A 41 -0.57 -8.90 -2.76
C SER A 41 -0.57 -9.70 -1.45
N GLY A 42 -1.28 -10.82 -1.39
CA GLY A 42 -1.54 -11.56 -0.14
C GLY A 42 -2.29 -10.75 0.92
N LEU A 43 -3.00 -9.68 0.52
CA LEU A 43 -3.74 -8.82 1.44
C LEU A 43 -5.22 -9.21 1.40
N HIS A 44 -5.90 -9.06 2.53
CA HIS A 44 -7.34 -9.27 2.57
C HIS A 44 -8.05 -8.27 1.63
N ARG A 45 -9.11 -8.72 0.95
CA ARG A 45 -9.88 -7.90 -0.01
C ARG A 45 -10.36 -6.56 0.58
N THR A 46 -10.78 -6.55 1.84
CA THR A 46 -11.21 -5.31 2.52
C THR A 46 -10.04 -4.34 2.75
N THR A 47 -8.83 -4.85 2.99
CA THR A 47 -7.61 -4.03 3.11
C THR A 47 -7.23 -3.42 1.77
N VAL A 48 -7.25 -4.21 0.70
CA VAL A 48 -6.99 -3.72 -0.66
C VAL A 48 -8.01 -2.65 -1.05
N ARG A 49 -9.29 -2.91 -0.80
CA ARG A 49 -10.37 -1.95 -1.08
C ARG A 49 -10.14 -0.61 -0.37
N ARG A 50 -9.89 -0.62 0.95
CA ARG A 50 -9.63 0.61 1.70
C ARG A 50 -8.42 1.37 1.19
N LEU A 51 -7.33 0.66 0.84
CA LEU A 51 -6.14 1.29 0.28
C LEU A 51 -6.41 1.92 -1.09
N LEU A 52 -7.16 1.23 -1.96
CA LEU A 52 -7.54 1.76 -3.26
C LEU A 52 -8.48 2.97 -3.14
N GLU A 53 -9.46 2.92 -2.24
CA GLU A 53 -10.35 4.06 -1.95
C GLU A 53 -9.53 5.28 -1.51
N THR A 54 -8.59 5.12 -0.56
CA THR A 54 -7.68 6.21 -0.17
C THR A 54 -6.80 6.70 -1.32
N LEU A 55 -6.22 5.78 -2.12
CA LEU A 55 -5.38 6.18 -3.25
C LEU A 55 -6.18 6.89 -4.35
N GLN A 56 -7.45 6.57 -4.51
CA GLN A 56 -8.37 7.21 -5.44
C GLN A 56 -8.78 8.61 -4.94
N GLU A 57 -9.09 8.75 -3.65
CA GLU A 57 -9.36 10.06 -3.02
C GLU A 57 -8.18 11.03 -3.14
N GLU A 58 -6.96 10.52 -3.01
CA GLU A 58 -5.72 11.28 -3.17
C GLU A 58 -5.30 11.47 -4.65
N GLY A 59 -6.02 10.88 -5.61
CA GLY A 59 -5.80 11.07 -7.04
C GLY A 59 -4.67 10.23 -7.67
N TYR A 60 -4.17 9.20 -6.98
CA TYR A 60 -3.14 8.29 -7.50
C TYR A 60 -3.69 7.17 -8.39
N VAL A 61 -4.97 6.83 -8.25
CA VAL A 61 -5.66 5.76 -9.00
C VAL A 61 -7.01 6.29 -9.50
N ARG A 62 -7.54 5.74 -10.60
CA ARG A 62 -8.84 6.11 -11.19
C ARG A 62 -9.75 4.90 -11.34
#